data_AF-A0A419N3A4-F1
#
_entry.id   AF-A0A419N3A4-F1
#
_cell.length_a   1.000
_cell.length_b   1.000
_cell.length_c   1.000
_cell.angle_alpha   90.00
_cell.angle_beta   90.00
_cell.angle_gamma   90.00
#
_symmetry.space_group_name_H-M   'P 1'
#
loop_
_entity.id
_entity.type
_entity.pdbx_description
1 polymer ?
#
loop_
_entity_poly.entity_id
_entity_poly.type
_entity_poly.pdbx_seq_one_letter_code
_entity_poly.pdbx_strand_id
1 'polypeptide(L)'
;MMLEDMKIFQEHSHKTLRKIFNTEYGFILLLDARPKLLKSLKKLGISNEFRKFIYRMVRQHRVSMIEFDRDADVILGEKFFDW
;
A
#
# COMPACT_ATOMS: atom_id res chain seq x y z
N MET A 1 -3.03 -4.39 -6.01
CA MET A 1 -2.48 -3.11 -6.40
C MET A 1 -2.40 -3.08 -7.91
N MET A 2 -3.14 -2.18 -8.57
CA MET A 2 -3.02 -2.02 -10.02
C MET A 2 -1.69 -1.32 -10.37
N LEU A 3 -1.21 -1.42 -11.60
CA LEU A 3 0.01 -0.73 -12.05
C LEU A 3 -0.07 0.79 -11.81
N GLU A 4 -1.28 1.35 -11.94
CA GLU A 4 -1.59 2.75 -11.66
C GLU A 4 -1.40 3.11 -10.18
N ASP A 5 -1.76 2.20 -9.26
CA ASP A 5 -1.54 2.41 -7.83
C ASP A 5 -0.05 2.54 -7.53
N MET A 6 0.80 1.70 -8.16
CA MET A 6 2.24 1.73 -7.97
C MET A 6 2.86 3.04 -8.47
N LYS A 7 2.45 3.51 -9.65
CA LYS A 7 2.89 4.80 -10.19
C LYS A 7 2.55 5.95 -9.25
N ILE A 8 1.32 5.97 -8.71
CA ILE A 8 0.89 6.97 -7.72
C ILE A 8 1.81 6.92 -6.48
N PHE A 9 2.13 5.72 -5.98
CA PHE A 9 3.03 5.56 -4.83
C PHE A 9 4.44 6.06 -5.13
N GLN A 10 5.01 5.74 -6.29
CA GLN A 10 6.33 6.22 -6.70
C GLN A 10 6.35 7.76 -6.81
N GLU A 11 5.35 8.37 -7.44
CA GLU A 11 5.23 9.83 -7.60
C GLU A 11 5.10 10.58 -6.26
N HIS A 12 4.44 9.97 -5.27
CA HIS A 12 4.07 10.62 -4.01
C HIS A 12 4.95 10.24 -2.82
N SER A 13 5.80 9.22 -2.97
CA SER A 13 6.78 8.74 -1.99
C SER A 13 7.66 9.86 -1.42
N HIS A 14 8.12 10.77 -2.29
CA HIS A 14 9.01 11.87 -1.90
C HIS A 14 8.27 13.17 -1.54
N LYS A 15 6.99 13.32 -1.92
CA LYS A 15 6.33 14.64 -1.96
C LYS A 15 5.21 14.86 -0.94
N THR A 16 4.50 13.82 -0.49
CA THR A 16 3.19 14.11 0.17
C THR A 16 2.80 13.19 1.32
N LEU A 17 3.43 12.02 1.47
CA LEU A 17 3.16 11.12 2.59
C LEU A 17 4.47 10.65 3.21
N ARG A 18 4.78 11.11 4.43
CA ARG A 18 5.82 10.52 5.32
C ARG A 18 5.53 9.06 5.73
N LYS A 19 4.78 8.34 4.91
CA LYS A 19 4.22 7.02 5.15
C LYS A 19 4.50 6.05 4.01
N ILE A 20 4.99 6.52 2.87
CA ILE A 20 5.39 5.67 1.74
C ILE A 20 6.89 5.82 1.58
N PHE A 21 7.61 4.71 1.61
CA PHE A 21 9.06 4.67 1.42
C PHE A 21 9.35 3.72 0.27
N ASN A 22 9.93 4.22 -0.81
CA ASN A 22 10.37 3.32 -1.88
C ASN A 22 11.61 2.56 -1.41
N THR A 23 11.67 1.29 -1.79
CA THR A 23 12.87 0.45 -1.70
C THR A 23 13.37 0.17 -3.12
N GLU A 24 14.53 -0.46 -3.26
CA GLU A 24 15.03 -0.88 -4.58
C GLU A 24 14.12 -1.95 -5.22
N TYR A 25 13.40 -2.71 -4.40
CA TYR A 25 12.60 -3.87 -4.81
C TYR A 25 11.09 -3.65 -4.64
N GLY A 26 10.65 -2.47 -4.21
CA GLY A 26 9.24 -2.19 -3.96
C GLY A 26 9.01 -0.96 -3.07
N PHE A 27 8.16 -1.08 -2.05
CA PHE A 27 7.88 0.02 -1.12
C PHE A 27 7.30 -0.43 0.22
N ILE A 28 7.51 0.41 1.23
CA ILE A 28 6.98 0.26 2.58
C ILE A 28 5.87 1.29 2.81
N LEU A 29 4.77 0.84 3.41
CA LEU A 29 3.63 1.66 3.80
C LEU A 29 3.43 1.63 5.33
N LEU A 30 3.53 2.80 5.98
CA LEU A 30 3.25 2.99 7.41
C LEU A 30 1.75 3.22 7.68
N LEU A 31 1.20 2.46 8.64
CA LEU A 31 -0.24 2.30 8.92
C LEU A 31 -0.71 2.89 10.25
N ASP A 32 0.21 3.41 11.04
CA ASP A 32 0.12 4.04 12.37
C ASP A 32 -0.98 5.12 12.56
N ALA A 33 -1.67 5.59 11.52
CA ALA A 33 -2.84 6.48 11.64
C ALA A 33 -4.02 6.00 10.78
N ARG A 34 -4.57 4.82 11.13
CA ARG A 34 -5.53 4.02 10.35
C ARG A 34 -6.66 4.82 9.66
N PRO A 35 -7.40 5.73 10.33
CA PRO A 35 -8.49 6.47 9.66
C PRO A 35 -7.98 7.52 8.67
N LYS A 36 -6.83 8.14 8.97
CA LYS A 36 -6.22 9.17 8.13
C LYS A 36 -5.58 8.54 6.89
N LEU A 37 -4.96 7.37 7.03
CA LEU A 37 -4.31 6.68 5.92
C LEU A 37 -5.29 6.35 4.79
N LEU A 38 -6.39 5.64 5.08
CA LEU A 38 -7.33 5.22 4.03
C LEU A 38 -7.96 6.41 3.31
N LYS A 39 -8.20 7.52 4.04
CA LYS A 39 -8.67 8.78 3.47
C LYS A 39 -7.62 9.42 2.56
N SER A 40 -6.35 9.41 2.97
CA SER A 40 -5.24 9.90 2.15
C SER A 40 -5.05 9.06 0.88
N LEU A 41 -5.07 7.72 0.99
CA LEU A 41 -4.98 6.83 -0.17
C LEU A 41 -6.14 7.07 -1.16
N LYS A 42 -7.36 7.29 -0.65
CA LYS A 42 -8.51 7.63 -1.52
C LYS A 42 -8.30 8.96 -2.26
N LYS A 43 -7.76 9.98 -1.57
CA LYS A 43 -7.46 11.29 -2.19
C LYS A 43 -6.37 11.21 -3.25
N LEU A 44 -5.44 10.28 -3.11
CA LEU A 44 -4.38 10.02 -4.09
C LEU A 44 -4.86 9.25 -5.33
N GLY A 45 -6.12 8.82 -5.37
CA GLY A 45 -6.65 8.05 -6.50
C GLY A 45 -6.37 6.55 -6.42
N ILE A 46 -5.89 6.04 -5.27
CA ILE A 46 -5.63 4.61 -5.10
C ILE A 46 -6.92 3.81 -5.23
N SER A 47 -6.80 2.68 -5.93
CA SER A 47 -7.88 1.75 -6.24
C SER A 47 -8.65 1.29 -5.00
N ASN A 48 -9.92 0.97 -5.20
CA ASN A 48 -10.77 0.51 -4.12
C ASN A 48 -10.33 -0.86 -3.60
N GLU A 49 -9.88 -1.72 -4.51
CA GLU A 49 -9.32 -3.04 -4.28
C GLU A 49 -8.14 -2.96 -3.33
N PHE A 50 -7.17 -2.08 -3.62
CA PHE A 50 -5.98 -1.95 -2.79
C PHE A 50 -6.30 -1.32 -1.43
N ARG A 51 -7.18 -0.31 -1.38
CA ARG A 51 -7.66 0.23 -0.10
C ARG A 51 -8.39 -0.80 0.76
N LYS A 52 -9.18 -1.70 0.15
CA LYS A 52 -9.85 -2.81 0.87
C LYS A 52 -8.83 -3.81 1.43
N PHE A 53 -7.79 -4.15 0.67
CA PHE A 53 -6.68 -4.98 1.13
C PHE A 53 -6.01 -4.37 2.38
N ILE A 54 -5.57 -3.11 2.30
CA ILE A 54 -4.95 -2.41 3.44
C ILE A 54 -5.89 -2.38 4.64
N TYR A 55 -7.18 -2.11 4.42
CA TYR A 55 -8.18 -2.14 5.50
C TYR A 55 -8.30 -3.51 6.17
N ARG A 56 -8.35 -4.61 5.40
CA ARG A 56 -8.37 -5.96 5.94
C ARG A 56 -7.14 -6.25 6.77
N MET A 57 -5.95 -5.98 6.22
CA MET A 57 -4.67 -6.23 6.90
C MET A 57 -4.59 -5.49 8.25
N VAL A 58 -4.94 -4.21 8.25
CA VAL A 58 -4.98 -3.39 9.47
C VAL A 58 -5.98 -3.92 10.50
N ARG A 59 -7.17 -4.32 10.06
CA ARG A 59 -8.26 -4.76 10.95
C ARG A 59 -8.02 -6.13 11.54
N GLN A 60 -7.54 -7.08 10.72
CA GLN A 60 -7.41 -8.48 11.09
C GLN A 60 -6.09 -8.77 11.79
N HIS A 61 -4.99 -8.13 11.36
CA HIS A 61 -3.64 -8.47 11.82
C HIS A 61 -2.99 -7.39 12.69
N ARG A 62 -3.67 -6.26 12.93
CA ARG A 62 -3.14 -5.12 13.73
C ARG A 62 -1.76 -4.62 13.27
N VAL A 63 -1.43 -4.79 12.00
CA VAL A 63 -0.15 -4.35 11.43
C VAL A 63 -0.01 -2.82 11.47
N SER A 64 1.19 -2.36 11.81
CA SER A 64 1.60 -0.95 11.77
C SER A 64 2.35 -0.57 10.50
N MET A 65 2.76 -1.57 9.71
CA MET A 65 3.54 -1.43 8.48
C MET A 65 3.22 -2.60 7.54
N ILE A 66 3.22 -2.35 6.23
CA ILE A 66 3.25 -3.39 5.20
C ILE A 66 4.38 -3.06 4.23
N GLU A 67 5.23 -4.03 3.96
CA GLU A 67 6.22 -3.99 2.89
C GLU A 67 5.66 -4.75 1.68
N PHE A 68 5.79 -4.14 0.52
CA PHE A 68 5.53 -4.76 -0.77
C PHE A 68 6.86 -4.91 -1.46
N ASP A 69 7.24 -6.16 -1.71
CA ASP A 69 8.52 -6.55 -2.28
C ASP A 69 8.28 -7.47 -3.48
N ARG A 70 9.14 -7.38 -4.50
CA ARG A 70 9.00 -8.11 -5.77
C ARG A 70 9.18 -9.59 -5.60
N ASP A 71 10.08 -9.94 -4.68
CA ASP A 71 10.49 -11.29 -4.41
C ASP A 71 9.70 -11.88 -3.23
N ALA A 72 8.73 -11.13 -2.67
CA ALA A 72 7.86 -11.62 -1.63
C ALA A 72 6.84 -12.63 -2.15
N ASP A 73 6.52 -13.59 -1.28
CA ASP A 73 5.50 -14.61 -1.56
C ASP A 73 4.11 -13.99 -1.78
N VAL A 74 3.35 -14.64 -2.65
CA VAL A 74 1.95 -14.32 -2.87
C VAL A 74 1.12 -14.71 -1.66
N ILE A 75 0.30 -13.76 -1.17
CA ILE A 75 -0.69 -14.06 -0.13
C ILE A 75 -1.86 -14.81 -0.77
N LEU A 76 -2.05 -16.08 -0.38
CA LEU A 76 -3.14 -16.93 -0.88
C LEU A 76 -4.51 -16.27 -0.66
N GLY A 77 -5.34 -16.29 -1.70
CA GLY A 77 -6.69 -15.71 -1.67
C GLY A 77 -6.74 -14.19 -1.84
N GLU A 78 -5.59 -13.52 -1.87
CA GLU A 78 -5.48 -12.12 -2.25
C GLU A 78 -5.19 -12.01 -3.74
N LYS A 79 -5.64 -10.91 -4.36
CA LYS A 79 -5.29 -10.65 -5.76
C LYS A 79 -3.79 -10.42 -5.84
N PHE A 80 -3.10 -11.29 -6.56
CA PHE A 80 -1.73 -11.07 -7.00
C PHE A 80 -1.72 -10.11 -8.17
N PHE A 81 -0.68 -9.28 -8.24
CA PHE A 81 -0.45 -8.37 -9.33
C PHE A 81 1.00 -8.57 -9.72
N ASP A 82 1.24 -8.91 -10.98
CA ASP A 82 2.58 -9.13 -11.53
C ASP A 82 3.13 -7.77 -11.97
N TRP A 83 4.28 -7.36 -11.41
CA TRP A 83 4.84 -6.00 -11.57
C TRP A 83 6.36 -5.98 -11.65
#